data_AF-A0A1S8FB35-F1
#
_entry.id   AF-A0A1S8FB35-F1
#
_cell.length_a   1.000
_cell.length_b   1.000
_cell.length_c   1.000
_cell.angle_alpha   90.00
_cell.angle_beta   90.00
_cell.angle_gamma   90.00
#
_symmetry.space_group_name_H-M   'P 1'
#
loop_
_entity.id
_entity.type
_entity.pdbx_description
1 polymer ?
#
loop_
_entity_poly.entity_id
_entity_poly.type
_entity_poly.pdbx_seq_one_letter_code
_entity_poly.pdbx_strand_id
1 'polypeptide(L)' 'MTNIIVDIVLAQTGRFVVWIATFGRWRAERFEEGEAQAYAPEAGLYFKRRGQCVITATGCVLAGFFFYLAFGLLVYALSL' A
#
# COMPACT_ATOMS: atom_id res chain seq x y z
N MET A 1 -0.74 -3.62 19.54
CA MET A 1 -1.33 -4.43 18.46
C MET A 1 -2.58 -3.72 18.00
N THR A 2 -2.43 -2.82 17.02
CA THR A 2 -3.55 -2.15 16.37
C THR A 2 -4.43 -3.21 15.70
N ASN A 3 -5.74 -2.97 15.66
CA ASN A 3 -6.76 -3.94 15.31
C ASN A 3 -6.47 -4.59 13.93
N ILE A 4 -6.32 -5.92 13.88
CA ILE A 4 -5.95 -6.67 12.65
C ILE A 4 -6.87 -6.32 11.46
N ILE A 5 -8.14 -6.06 11.76
CA ILE A 5 -9.15 -5.66 10.77
C ILE A 5 -8.77 -4.33 10.10
N VAL A 6 -8.31 -3.36 10.89
CA VAL A 6 -7.92 -2.03 10.39
C VAL A 6 -6.71 -2.15 9.48
N ASP A 7 -5.71 -2.94 9.86
CA ASP A 7 -4.53 -3.18 9.02
C ASP A 7 -4.90 -3.83 7.67
N ILE A 8 -5.79 -4.83 7.68
CA ILE A 8 -6.25 -5.48 6.44
C ILE A 8 -6.98 -4.48 5.55
N VAL A 9 -7.88 -3.65 6.12
CA VAL A 9 -8.62 -2.64 5.37
C VAL A 9 -7.69 -1.59 4.77
N LEU A 10 -6.71 -1.10 5.54
CA LEU A 10 -5.71 -0.14 5.03
C LEU A 10 -4.85 -0.74 3.94
N ALA A 11 -4.32 -1.96 4.14
CA ALA A 11 -3.50 -2.65 3.17
C ALA A 11 -4.25 -2.89 1.85
N GLN A 12 -5.52 -3.31 1.94
CA GLN A 12 -6.34 -3.55 0.76
C GLN A 12 -6.70 -2.24 0.04
N THR A 13 -7.02 -1.18 0.79
CA THR A 13 -7.28 0.16 0.23
C THR A 13 -6.03 0.68 -0.50
N GLY A 14 -4.86 0.63 0.14
CA GLY A 14 -3.62 1.08 -0.48
C GLY A 14 -3.22 0.26 -1.70
N ARG A 15 -3.47 -1.06 -1.69
CA ARG A 15 -3.30 -1.91 -2.87
C ARG A 15 -4.16 -1.44 -4.04
N PHE A 16 -5.43 -1.12 -3.80
CA PHE A 16 -6.32 -0.59 -4.85
C PHE A 16 -5.84 0.77 -5.36
N VAL A 17 -5.47 1.68 -4.45
CA VAL A 17 -4.97 3.02 -4.79
C VAL A 17 -3.73 2.92 -5.67
N VAL A 18 -2.76 2.09 -5.28
CA VAL A 18 -1.53 1.85 -6.06
C VAL A 18 -1.87 1.23 -7.41
N TRP A 19 -2.75 0.24 -7.44
CA TRP A 19 -3.13 -0.43 -8.68
C TRP A 19 -3.77 0.56 -9.67
N ILE A 20 -4.68 1.42 -9.20
CA ILE A 20 -5.29 2.48 -10.02
C ILE A 20 -4.22 3.50 -10.46
N ALA A 21 -3.42 4.01 -9.52
CA ALA A 21 -2.42 5.04 -9.80
C ALA A 21 -1.33 4.58 -10.78
N THR A 22 -1.04 3.28 -10.78
CA THR A 22 -0.01 2.68 -11.65
C THR A 22 -0.59 2.01 -12.89
N PHE A 23 -1.90 2.15 -13.15
CA PHE A 23 -2.61 1.46 -14.25
C PHE A 23 -2.35 -0.06 -14.27
N GLY A 24 -2.28 -0.67 -13.09
CA GLY A 24 -2.00 -2.09 -12.93
C GLY A 24 -0.57 -2.52 -13.28
N ARG A 25 0.36 -1.59 -13.52
CA ARG A 25 1.77 -1.90 -13.80
C ARG A 25 2.52 -2.36 -12.54
N TRP A 26 2.06 -1.97 -11.36
CA TRP A 26 2.69 -2.34 -10.09
C TRP A 26 1.83 -3.39 -9.36
N ARG A 27 2.50 -4.40 -8.82
CA ARG A 27 1.87 -5.53 -8.13
C ARG A 27 1.99 -5.33 -6.62
N ALA A 28 0.95 -5.62 -5.86
CA ALA A 28 1.09 -5.73 -4.41
C ALA A 28 1.68 -7.10 -4.05
N GLU A 29 2.53 -7.13 -3.04
CA GLU A 29 3.11 -8.33 -2.47
C GLU A 29 2.03 -9.38 -2.13
N ARG A 30 2.34 -10.65 -2.38
CA ARG A 30 1.53 -11.76 -1.88
C ARG A 30 1.93 -12.05 -0.44
N PHE A 31 0.98 -11.85 0.48
CA PHE A 31 1.12 -12.16 1.91
C PHE A 31 1.45 -13.64 2.20
N GLU A 32 1.22 -14.56 1.25
CA GLU A 32 1.43 -16.00 1.44
C GLU A 32 2.90 -16.46 1.40
N GLU A 33 3.82 -15.70 0.79
CA GLU A 33 5.17 -16.22 0.48
C GLU A 33 6.33 -15.50 1.21
N GLY A 34 6.06 -14.48 2.03
CA GLY A 34 7.13 -13.74 2.73
C GLY A 34 8.13 -13.06 1.78
N GLU A 35 7.66 -12.66 0.60
CA GLU A 35 8.48 -12.10 -0.49
C GLU A 35 9.28 -10.85 -0.06
N ALA A 36 8.73 -9.99 0.80
CA ALA A 36 9.42 -8.81 1.33
C ALA A 36 10.55 -9.18 2.30
N GLN A 37 10.41 -10.24 3.07
CA GLN A 37 11.45 -10.67 4.01
C GLN A 37 12.65 -11.30 3.27
N ALA A 38 12.41 -11.86 2.08
CA ALA A 38 13.44 -12.47 1.25
C ALA A 38 14.13 -11.51 0.28
N TYR A 39 13.45 -10.45 -0.18
CA TYR A 39 13.95 -9.61 -1.29
C TYR A 39 13.84 -8.10 -1.09
N ALA A 40 13.08 -7.62 -0.10
CA ALA A 40 13.07 -6.19 0.18
C ALA A 40 14.25 -5.87 1.09
N PRO A 41 15.01 -4.78 0.83
CA PRO A 41 15.89 -4.23 1.85
C PRO A 41 15.03 -3.95 3.08
N GLU A 42 15.56 -4.21 4.27
CA GLU A 42 14.85 -4.01 5.53
C GLU A 42 14.17 -2.63 5.52
N ALA A 43 12.83 -2.61 5.61
CA ALA A 43 11.95 -1.43 5.48
C ALA A 43 11.67 -0.83 4.07
N GLY A 44 11.95 -1.54 2.98
CA GLY A 44 11.58 -1.11 1.62
C GLY A 44 10.07 -1.02 1.40
N LEU A 45 9.55 0.14 1.01
CA LEU A 45 8.13 0.36 0.66
C LEU A 45 7.76 -0.27 -0.69
N TYR A 46 8.74 -0.46 -1.56
CA TYR A 46 8.62 -1.12 -2.86
C TYR A 46 9.96 -1.75 -3.24
N PHE A 47 9.92 -2.78 -4.08
CA PHE A 47 11.10 -3.40 -4.67
C PHE A 47 10.82 -3.80 -6.12
N LYS A 48 11.87 -3.94 -6.94
CA LYS A 48 11.72 -4.38 -8.33
C LYS A 48 12.11 -5.85 -8.44
N ARG A 49 11.17 -6.70 -8.86
CA ARG A 49 11.40 -8.13 -9.10
C ARG A 49 11.09 -8.47 -10.55
N ARG A 50 12.06 -9.06 -11.25
CA ARG A 50 11.92 -9.50 -12.67
C ARG A 50 11.32 -8.43 -13.59
N GLY A 51 11.73 -7.16 -13.44
CA GLY A 51 11.24 -6.06 -14.27
C GLY A 51 9.91 -5.44 -13.83
N GLN A 52 9.20 -6.02 -12.87
CA GLN A 52 7.96 -5.48 -12.29
C GLN A 52 8.23 -4.83 -10.93
N CYS A 53 7.57 -3.70 -10.65
CA CYS A 53 7.59 -3.11 -9.32
C CYS A 53 6.57 -3.83 -8.42
N VAL A 54 7.04 -4.27 -7.26
CA VAL A 54 6.25 -4.93 -6.23
C VAL A 54 6.22 -4.01 -5.01
N ILE A 55 5.02 -3.66 -4.55
CA ILE A 55 4.81 -2.87 -3.32
C ILE A 55 4.66 -3.82 -2.15
N THR A 56 5.40 -3.56 -1.06
CA THR A 56 5.35 -4.38 0.16
C THR A 56 4.04 -4.17 0.92
N ALA A 57 3.71 -5.10 1.83
CA ALA A 57 2.57 -4.92 2.74
C ALA A 57 2.62 -3.57 3.47
N THR A 58 3.78 -3.19 3.98
CA THR A 58 4.02 -1.89 4.64
C THR A 58 3.78 -0.71 3.70
N GLY A 59 4.24 -0.80 2.44
CA GLY A 59 3.96 0.21 1.43
C GLY A 59 2.47 0.35 1.10
N CYS A 60 1.73 -0.76 1.09
CA CYS A 60 0.28 -0.73 0.91
C CYS A 60 -0.43 -0.08 2.10
N VAL A 61 -0.06 -0.41 3.34
CA VAL A 61 -0.65 0.22 4.54
C VAL A 61 -0.39 1.73 4.53
N LEU A 62 0.84 2.15 4.20
CA LEU A 62 1.21 3.57 4.12
C LEU A 62 0.41 4.29 3.00
N ALA A 63 0.28 3.68 1.83
CA ALA A 63 -0.52 4.23 0.73
C ALA A 63 -1.99 4.38 1.11
N GLY A 64 -2.56 3.39 1.82
CA GLY A 64 -3.91 3.47 2.37
C GLY A 64 -4.06 4.62 3.36
N PHE A 65 -3.09 4.79 4.26
CA PHE A 65 -3.09 5.88 5.24
C PHE A 65 -3.07 7.25 4.55
N PHE A 66 -2.17 7.46 3.58
CA PHE A 66 -2.11 8.71 2.82
C PHE A 66 -3.37 8.98 2.02
N PHE A 67 -4.01 7.94 1.47
CA PHE A 67 -5.29 8.09 0.79
C PHE A 67 -6.38 8.63 1.73
N TYR A 68 -6.55 8.03 2.92
CA TYR A 68 -7.54 8.51 3.89
C TYR A 68 -7.21 9.92 4.41
N LEU A 69 -5.93 10.23 4.59
CA LEU A 69 -5.48 11.56 5.00
C LEU A 69 -5.78 12.62 3.93
N ALA A 70 -5.47 12.34 2.66
CA ALA A 70 -5.80 13.20 1.54
C ALA A 70 -7.32 13.35 1.35
N PHE A 71 -8.07 12.25 1.49
CA PHE A 71 -9.53 12.27 1.41
C PHE A 71 -10.14 13.12 2.53
N GLY A 72 -9.67 12.99 3.77
CA GLY A 72 -10.10 13.83 4.89
C GLY A 72 -9.81 15.31 4.67
N LEU A 73 -8.62 15.64 4.16
CA LEU A 73 -8.26 17.02 3.78
C LEU A 73 -9.16 17.58 2.67
N LEU A 74 -9.46 16.77 1.65
CA LEU A 74 -10.36 17.16 0.57
C LEU A 74 -11.78 17.47 1.09
N VAL A 75 -12.33 16.57 1.92
CA VAL A 75 -13.64 16.77 2.53
C VAL A 75 -13.66 18.02 3.39
N TYR A 76 -12.61 18.24 4.19
CA TYR A 76 -12.49 19.45 5.01
C TYR A 76 -12.43 20.72 4.14
N ALA A 77 -11.64 20.71 3.07
CA ALA A 77 -11.54 21.84 2.14
C ALA A 77 -12.86 22.12 1.39
N LEU A 78 -13.64 21.09 1.08
CA LEU A 78 -14.97 21.23 0.47
C LEU A 78 -16.05 21.70 1.45
N SER A 79 -15.82 21.50 2.76
CA SER A 79 -16.72 21.96 3.81
C SER A 79 -16.48 23.40 4.27
N LEU A 80 -15.51 24.08 3.66
CA LEU A 80 -15.05 25.43 3.99
C LEU A 80 -15.56 26.43 2.95
#